data_AF-A0A9E5QMY4-F1
#
_entry.id   AF-A0A9E5QMY4-F1
#
_cell.length_a   1.000
_cell.length_b   1.000
_cell.length_c   1.000
_cell.angle_alpha   90.00
_cell.angle_beta   90.00
_cell.angle_gamma   90.00
#
_symmetry.space_group_name_H-M   'P 1'
#
loop_
_entity.id
_entity.type
_entity.pdbx_description
1 polymer ?
#
loop_
_entity_poly.entity_id
_entity_poly.type
_entity_poly.pdbx_seq_one_letter_code
_entity_poly.pdbx_strand_id
1 'polypeptide(L)' 'MAKTLTFAAVHMSVAFGVGYAMTGSLAVGGALALVEPLVHTVAYFFPE' A
#
# COMPACT_ATOMS: atom_id res chain seq x y z
N MET A 1 11.92 2.65 14.40
CA MET A 1 12.26 3.10 13.03
C MET A 1 12.48 1.93 12.08
N ALA A 2 13.47 1.05 12.32
CA ALA A 2 13.75 -0.09 11.42
C ALA A 2 12.54 -1.01 11.18
N LYS A 3 11.78 -1.36 12.23
CA LYS A 3 10.54 -2.16 12.15
C LYS A 3 9.43 -1.49 11.32
N THR A 4 9.33 -0.17 11.38
CA THR A 4 8.34 0.61 10.63
C THR A 4 8.69 0.61 9.14
N LEU A 5 9.97 0.78 8.82
CA LEU A 5 10.45 0.77 7.44
C LEU A 5 10.34 -0.61 6.81
N THR A 6 10.68 -1.69 7.54
CA THR A 6 10.49 -3.05 7.03
C THR A 6 9.03 -3.38 6.81
N PHE A 7 8.11 -2.91 7.67
CA PHE A 7 6.68 -3.09 7.46
C PHE A 7 6.18 -2.38 6.19
N ALA A 8 6.57 -1.12 6.00
CA ALA A 8 6.22 -0.36 4.80
C ALA A 8 6.77 -1.01 3.51
N ALA A 9 8.02 -1.49 3.54
CA ALA A 9 8.64 -2.16 2.39
C ALA A 9 7.93 -3.46 2.02
N VAL A 10 7.55 -4.27 3.01
CA VAL A 10 6.78 -5.50 2.79
C VAL A 10 5.42 -5.17 2.19
N HIS A 11 4.69 -4.19 2.75
CA HIS A 11 3.39 -3.76 2.21
C HIS A 11 3.51 -3.32 0.75
N MET A 12 4.44 -2.40 0.45
CA MET A 12 4.65 -1.89 -0.90
C MET A 12 4.97 -3.01 -1.90
N SER A 13 5.78 -3.98 -1.49
CA SER A 13 6.16 -5.11 -2.35
C SER A 13 5.00 -6.07 -2.62
N VAL A 14 4.21 -6.37 -1.59
CA VAL A 14 3.08 -7.31 -1.70
C VAL A 14 1.90 -6.66 -2.43
N ALA A 15 1.51 -5.45 -2.06
CA ALA A 15 0.40 -4.74 -2.71
C ALA A 15 0.67 -4.49 -4.19
N PHE A 16 1.89 -4.06 -4.52
CA PHE A 16 2.31 -3.91 -5.92
C PHE A 16 2.36 -5.25 -6.65
N GLY A 17 3.02 -6.26 -6.07
CA GLY A 17 3.20 -7.56 -6.70
C GLY A 17 1.87 -8.28 -6.96
N VAL A 18 0.97 -8.29 -5.98
CA VAL A 18 -0.37 -8.88 -6.11
C VAL A 18 -1.22 -8.07 -7.09
N GLY A 19 -1.24 -6.73 -6.96
CA GLY A 19 -1.99 -5.86 -7.86
C GLY A 19 -1.54 -6.01 -9.31
N TYR A 20 -0.23 -6.09 -9.55
CA TYR A 20 0.32 -6.36 -10.88
C TYR A 20 -0.02 -7.78 -11.36
N ALA A 21 0.16 -8.80 -10.53
CA ALA A 21 -0.14 -10.18 -10.89
C ALA A 21 -1.60 -10.39 -11.31
N MET A 22 -2.53 -9.68 -10.66
CA MET A 22 -3.96 -9.78 -10.95
C MET A 22 -4.41 -8.95 -12.17
N THR A 23 -3.75 -7.82 -12.44
CA THR A 23 -4.23 -6.85 -13.45
C THR A 23 -3.33 -6.73 -14.68
N GLY A 24 -2.09 -7.22 -14.60
CA GLY A 24 -1.04 -6.99 -15.60
C GLY A 24 -0.60 -5.52 -15.71
N SER A 25 -1.11 -4.62 -14.87
CA SER A 25 -0.89 -3.18 -14.98
C SER A 25 -0.01 -2.65 -13.85
N LEU A 26 1.15 -2.09 -14.22
CA LEU A 26 2.06 -1.42 -13.29
C LEU A 26 1.39 -0.21 -12.63
N ALA A 27 0.52 0.49 -13.37
CA ALA A 27 -0.21 1.64 -12.86
C ALA A 27 -1.20 1.23 -11.76
N VAL A 28 -1.94 0.13 -11.97
CA VAL A 28 -2.92 -0.34 -10.98
C VAL A 28 -2.22 -0.92 -9.74
N GLY A 29 -1.18 -1.74 -9.92
CA GLY A 29 -0.38 -2.24 -8.79
C GLY A 29 0.29 -1.12 -7.98
N GLY A 30 0.84 -0.11 -8.65
CA GLY A 30 1.44 1.06 -8.00
C GLY A 30 0.41 1.92 -7.27
N ALA A 31 -0.74 2.16 -7.89
CA ALA A 31 -1.84 2.86 -7.23
C ALA A 31 -2.31 2.12 -5.98
N LEU A 32 -2.47 0.79 -6.05
CA LEU A 32 -2.90 -0.02 -4.90
C LEU A 32 -1.93 0.10 -3.72
N ALA A 33 -0.62 -0.01 -3.99
CA ALA A 33 0.42 0.08 -2.98
C ALA A 33 0.48 1.45 -2.26
N LEU A 34 0.05 2.54 -2.91
CA LEU A 34 0.07 3.88 -2.36
C LEU A 34 -1.26 4.32 -1.75
N VAL A 35 -2.37 3.95 -2.37
CA VAL A 35 -3.71 4.41 -1.99
C VAL A 35 -4.14 3.83 -0.65
N GLU A 36 -3.86 2.55 -0.39
CA GLU A 36 -4.22 1.92 0.89
C GLU A 36 -3.66 2.67 2.12
N PRO A 37 -2.34 2.92 2.25
CA PRO A 37 -1.80 3.61 3.40
C PRO A 37 -2.22 5.09 3.48
N LEU A 38 -2.49 5.73 2.33
CA LEU A 38 -3.04 7.09 2.27
C LEU A 38 -4.45 7.15 2.86
N VAL A 39 -5.33 6.26 2.41
CA VAL A 39 -6.71 6.17 2.92
C VAL A 39 -6.70 5.80 4.40
N HIS A 40 -5.81 4.90 4.83
CA HIS A 40 -5.66 4.56 6.24
C HIS A 40 -5.22 5.76 7.10
N THR A 41 -4.33 6.60 6.56
CA THR A 41 -3.92 7.86 7.20
C THR A 41 -5.08 8.83 7.30
N VAL A 42 -5.91 8.94 6.25
CA VAL A 42 -7.11 9.78 6.27
C VAL A 42 -8.12 9.25 7.30
N ALA A 43 -8.39 7.95 7.30
CA ALA A 43 -9.32 7.30 8.23
C ALA A 43 -8.90 7.47 9.69
N TYR A 44 -7.60 7.50 9.98
CA TYR A 44 -7.08 7.80 11.32
C TYR A 44 -7.54 9.16 11.87
N PHE A 45 -7.83 10.15 11.01
CA PHE A 45 -8.31 11.47 11.43
C PHE A 45 -9.83 11.54 11.65
N PHE A 46 -10.56 10.48 11.35
CA PHE A 46 -11.98 10.36 11.66
C PHE A 46 -12.17 9.38 12.81
N PRO A 47 -11.92 9.82 14.06
CA PRO A 47 -12.28 9.02 15.22
C PRO A 47 -13.81 8.96 15.34
N GLU A 48 -14.35 7.74 15.40
CA GLU A 48 -15.65 7.44 15.99
C GLU A 48 -15.58 7.43 17.52
#